data_AF-A0A9W6WIA2-F1
#
_entry.id   AF-A0A9W6WIA2-F1
#
_cell.length_a   1.000
_cell.length_b   1.000
_cell.length_c   1.000
_cell.angle_alpha   90.00
_cell.angle_beta   90.00
_cell.angle_gamma   90.00
#
_symmetry.space_group_name_H-M   'P 1'
#
loop_
_entity.id
_entity.type
_entity.pdbx_description
1 polymer ?
#
loop_
_entity_poly.entity_id
_entity_poly.type
_entity_poly.pdbx_seq_one_letter_code
_entity_poly.pdbx_strand_id
1 'polypeptide(L)'
;MSVSQTNVPAIIRFSQDNEIINGVYNLSKHEKSHSNNPEWLPTWDPSQKYPKLLPFKHVDRGLFGDAEYQNLFKFADDDLSYRPITPKFGTEVKSGLQLSSLDDKAKDDLALLVAKRGVVVFRNQDFKDKGPAFVKEWGEYFGPLHIHPTSGAPDGFPEFHVVYRREGKNEDENKLIFSHNLNYVVWHSDITYELQPPGISALIGIKTPESGGDTVFGDAIEAYERLSPQFQKMLDGLYVAHTSREQADDSRIRGGIERREAVDNIHPLVRWHPVLKKKILFLQKGFVKSQLGRRYRCTLG
;
A
#
# COMPACT_ATOMS: atom_id res chain seq x y z
N MET A 1 -2.18 -4.23 -8.91
CA MET A 1 -1.97 -2.79 -8.66
C MET A 1 -3.33 -2.15 -8.58
N SER A 2 -3.67 -1.67 -7.39
CA SER A 2 -4.99 -1.14 -7.09
C SER A 2 -4.89 0.38 -6.96
N VAL A 3 -5.97 1.05 -7.31
CA VAL A 3 -6.10 2.48 -7.06
C VAL A 3 -6.95 2.64 -5.81
N SER A 4 -6.37 3.05 -4.69
CA SER A 4 -7.05 3.13 -3.38
C SER A 4 -7.63 4.53 -3.15
N GLN A 5 -8.80 4.61 -2.51
CA GLN A 5 -9.44 5.86 -2.05
C GLN A 5 -8.94 6.35 -0.68
N THR A 6 -8.05 5.65 -0.01
CA THR A 6 -7.63 6.01 1.35
C THR A 6 -6.15 5.76 1.52
N ASN A 7 -5.40 6.85 1.52
CA ASN A 7 -4.13 7.01 2.24
C ASN A 7 -3.92 8.52 2.38
N VAL A 8 -4.75 9.17 3.20
CA VAL A 8 -4.30 10.41 3.82
C VAL A 8 -3.45 9.93 4.98
N PRO A 9 -2.10 9.99 4.89
CA PRO A 9 -1.27 9.68 6.04
C PRO A 9 -1.71 10.59 7.18
N ALA A 10 -1.77 10.03 8.38
CA ALA A 10 -1.94 10.76 9.63
C ALA A 10 -1.24 12.13 9.53
N ILE A 11 -1.97 13.24 9.65
CA ILE A 11 -1.31 14.53 9.84
C ILE A 11 -0.75 14.52 11.26
N ILE A 12 0.50 14.10 11.37
CA ILE A 12 1.24 14.13 12.62
C ILE A 12 1.76 15.55 12.77
N ARG A 13 1.30 16.24 13.80
CA ARG A 13 1.92 17.48 14.27
C ARG A 13 3.01 17.11 15.26
N PHE A 14 4.21 16.89 14.75
CA PHE A 14 5.36 16.39 15.52
C PHE A 14 5.73 17.31 16.69
N SER A 15 5.42 18.60 16.60
CA SER A 15 5.83 19.62 17.57
C SER A 15 4.79 20.01 18.63
N GLN A 16 3.53 19.58 18.53
CA GLN A 16 2.45 20.16 19.34
C GLN A 16 1.73 19.18 20.29
N ASP A 17 1.80 17.86 20.05
CA ASP A 17 0.89 16.89 20.71
C ASP A 17 1.55 15.57 21.13
N ASN A 18 2.87 15.44 21.02
CA ASN A 18 3.58 14.17 21.18
C ASN A 18 4.41 14.10 22.47
N GLU A 19 4.49 12.92 23.07
CA GLU A 19 5.52 12.61 24.06
C GLU A 19 6.85 12.38 23.35
N ILE A 20 7.94 12.89 23.91
CA ILE A 20 9.29 12.62 23.40
C ILE A 20 9.99 11.72 24.40
N ILE A 21 10.32 10.50 23.98
CA ILE A 21 11.01 9.50 24.80
C ILE A 21 12.31 9.18 24.07
N ASN A 22 13.46 9.46 24.70
CA ASN A 22 14.78 9.25 24.12
C ASN A 22 14.97 9.87 22.72
N GLY A 23 14.36 11.03 22.47
CA GLY A 23 14.43 11.72 21.17
C GLY A 23 13.46 11.18 20.10
N VAL A 24 12.68 10.14 20.41
CA VAL A 24 11.66 9.56 19.54
C VAL A 24 10.30 10.16 19.86
N TYR A 25 9.62 10.66 18.83
CA TYR A 25 8.25 11.18 18.96
C TYR A 25 7.26 10.02 19.08
N ASN A 26 6.38 10.15 20.06
CA ASN A 26 5.38 9.17 20.44
C ASN A 26 4.00 9.82 20.53
N LEU A 27 2.95 9.01 20.32
CA LEU A 27 1.60 9.41 20.72
C LEU A 27 1.55 9.71 22.23
N SER A 28 0.65 10.61 22.63
CA SER A 28 0.41 10.95 24.04
C SER A 28 -0.09 9.75 24.85
N LYS A 29 0.12 9.76 26.17
CA LYS A 29 -0.48 8.77 27.10
C LYS A 29 -1.98 8.57 26.89
N HIS A 30 -2.71 9.65 26.67
CA HIS A 30 -4.15 9.61 26.39
C HIS A 30 -4.44 8.84 25.09
N GLU A 31 -3.77 9.14 23.98
CA GLU A 31 -3.98 8.41 22.72
C GLU A 31 -3.60 6.93 22.83
N LYS A 32 -2.50 6.64 23.55
CA LYS A 32 -2.05 5.26 23.80
C LYS A 32 -3.07 4.45 24.61
N SER A 33 -3.72 5.05 25.61
CA SER A 33 -4.70 4.34 26.46
C SER A 33 -5.98 3.93 25.72
N HIS A 34 -6.24 4.47 24.53
CA HIS A 34 -7.40 4.11 23.69
C HIS A 34 -7.11 2.97 22.71
N SER A 35 -5.91 2.39 22.72
CA SER A 35 -5.54 1.25 21.89
C SER A 35 -5.46 -0.03 22.73
N ASN A 36 -6.10 -1.10 22.25
CA ASN A 36 -5.93 -2.44 22.81
C ASN A 36 -4.66 -3.13 22.28
N ASN A 37 -3.97 -2.50 21.33
CA ASN A 37 -2.83 -3.04 20.60
C ASN A 37 -1.71 -1.96 20.54
N PRO A 38 -1.13 -1.57 21.69
CA PRO A 38 -0.15 -0.49 21.77
C PRO A 38 1.13 -0.75 20.96
N GLU A 39 1.48 -2.02 20.75
CA GLU A 39 2.62 -2.48 19.96
C GLU A 39 2.51 -2.11 18.47
N TRP A 40 1.31 -1.77 17.98
CA TRP A 40 1.09 -1.33 16.60
C TRP A 40 1.07 0.19 16.44
N LEU A 41 1.15 0.94 17.55
CA LEU A 41 1.09 2.39 17.50
C LEU A 41 2.34 2.97 16.85
N PRO A 42 2.17 4.00 16.01
CA PRO A 42 3.30 4.59 15.31
C PRO A 42 4.18 5.38 16.28
N THR A 43 5.48 5.25 16.05
CA THR A 43 6.53 6.12 16.57
C THR A 43 7.21 6.82 15.40
N TRP A 44 7.87 7.93 15.70
CA TRP A 44 8.66 8.64 14.70
C TRP A 44 10.03 9.02 15.25
N ASP A 45 11.04 8.34 14.75
CA ASP A 45 12.42 8.51 15.14
C ASP A 45 13.17 9.37 14.11
N PRO A 46 13.60 10.61 14.46
CA PRO A 46 14.37 11.48 13.57
C PRO A 46 15.70 10.89 13.11
N SER A 47 16.27 9.93 13.85
CA SER A 47 17.54 9.29 13.55
C SER A 47 17.43 8.25 12.44
N GLN A 48 16.21 7.76 12.14
CA GLN A 48 15.97 6.82 11.05
C GLN A 48 16.20 7.50 9.69
N LYS A 49 17.35 7.20 9.10
CA LYS A 49 17.72 7.61 7.74
C LYS A 49 18.12 6.37 6.94
N TYR A 50 17.49 6.19 5.79
CA TYR A 50 17.73 5.07 4.89
C TYR A 50 18.32 5.57 3.57
N PRO A 51 19.22 4.79 2.96
CA PRO A 51 19.73 5.11 1.64
C PRO A 51 18.63 5.02 0.58
N LYS A 52 18.94 5.54 -0.61
CA LYS A 52 18.12 5.31 -1.81
C LYS A 52 18.00 3.82 -2.06
N LEU A 53 16.82 3.39 -2.49
CA LEU A 53 16.60 2.00 -2.84
C LEU A 53 17.44 1.64 -4.06
N LEU A 54 18.12 0.51 -3.97
CA LEU A 54 18.87 -0.05 -5.08
C LEU A 54 18.01 -1.10 -5.79
N PRO A 55 18.14 -1.24 -7.12
CA PRO A 55 17.46 -2.30 -7.85
C PRO A 55 17.83 -3.68 -7.31
N PHE A 56 16.84 -4.56 -7.22
CA PHE A 56 17.02 -5.95 -6.82
C PHE A 56 16.27 -6.90 -7.75
N LYS A 57 16.73 -8.15 -7.82
CA LYS A 57 16.02 -9.21 -8.55
C LYS A 57 14.83 -9.66 -7.71
N HIS A 58 13.64 -9.60 -8.30
CA HIS A 58 12.42 -10.07 -7.69
C HIS A 58 11.72 -11.09 -8.58
N VAL A 59 11.21 -12.16 -7.99
CA VAL A 59 10.34 -13.13 -8.65
C VAL A 59 9.04 -13.16 -7.86
N ASP A 60 7.95 -12.80 -8.52
CA ASP A 60 6.63 -12.71 -7.91
C ASP A 60 6.14 -14.12 -7.52
N ARG A 61 5.73 -14.29 -6.25
CA ARG A 61 5.30 -15.57 -5.69
C ARG A 61 4.06 -16.13 -6.40
N GLY A 62 3.22 -15.27 -6.99
CA GLY A 62 2.05 -15.71 -7.75
C GLY A 62 2.40 -16.54 -8.99
N LEU A 63 3.66 -16.55 -9.45
CA LEU A 63 4.12 -17.46 -10.52
C LEU A 63 4.19 -18.93 -10.08
N PHE A 64 4.24 -19.21 -8.78
CA PHE A 64 4.36 -20.56 -8.23
C PHE A 64 3.05 -21.12 -7.67
N GLY A 65 1.98 -20.31 -7.65
CA GLY A 65 0.68 -20.72 -7.14
C GLY A 65 0.00 -21.75 -8.03
N ASP A 66 -0.72 -22.67 -7.39
CA ASP A 66 -1.58 -23.64 -8.05
C ASP A 66 -2.80 -22.96 -8.68
N ALA A 67 -3.15 -23.35 -9.91
CA ALA A 67 -4.20 -22.67 -10.67
C ALA A 67 -5.60 -22.80 -10.02
N GLU A 68 -5.81 -23.88 -9.25
CA GLU A 68 -7.03 -24.23 -8.52
C GLU A 68 -6.93 -23.91 -7.02
N TYR A 69 -5.81 -23.31 -6.58
CA TYR A 69 -5.53 -22.93 -5.20
C TYR A 69 -5.59 -24.09 -4.20
N GLN A 70 -5.22 -25.30 -4.63
CA GLN A 70 -5.32 -26.50 -3.79
C GLN A 70 -4.51 -26.41 -2.51
N ASN A 71 -3.37 -25.72 -2.50
CA ASN A 71 -2.55 -25.57 -1.30
C ASN A 71 -3.18 -24.57 -0.33
N LEU A 72 -3.82 -23.52 -0.84
CA LEU A 72 -4.57 -22.57 -0.01
C LEU A 72 -5.75 -23.25 0.69
N PHE A 73 -6.55 -24.02 -0.06
CA PHE A 73 -7.76 -24.64 0.47
C PHE A 73 -7.51 -25.82 1.41
N LYS A 74 -6.28 -26.34 1.52
CA LYS A 74 -5.90 -27.31 2.58
C LYS A 74 -5.96 -26.71 3.97
N PHE A 75 -5.82 -25.38 4.09
CA PHE A 75 -5.92 -24.64 5.35
C PHE A 75 -7.33 -24.12 5.61
N ALA A 76 -8.28 -24.48 4.75
CA ALA A 76 -9.65 -24.08 4.92
C ALA A 76 -10.38 -25.03 5.87
N ASP A 77 -11.13 -24.47 6.81
CA ASP A 77 -12.00 -25.24 7.69
C ASP A 77 -13.38 -25.46 7.01
N ASP A 78 -14.22 -26.31 7.61
CA ASP A 78 -15.56 -26.63 7.09
C ASP A 78 -16.49 -25.41 6.97
N ASP A 79 -16.18 -24.30 7.64
CA ASP A 79 -16.93 -23.04 7.60
C ASP A 79 -16.42 -22.04 6.54
N LEU A 80 -15.54 -22.48 5.61
CA LEU A 80 -15.03 -21.64 4.53
C LEU A 80 -16.17 -20.97 3.76
N SER A 81 -16.22 -19.65 3.85
CA SER A 81 -17.20 -18.83 3.13
C SER A 81 -16.49 -17.74 2.38
N TYR A 82 -16.69 -17.67 1.06
CA TYR A 82 -16.17 -16.59 0.24
C TYR A 82 -17.16 -16.19 -0.84
N ARG A 83 -17.02 -14.98 -1.35
CA ARG A 83 -17.79 -14.48 -2.49
C ARG A 83 -16.98 -13.50 -3.33
N PRO A 84 -17.23 -13.44 -4.65
CA PRO A 84 -16.79 -12.31 -5.46
C PRO A 84 -17.39 -11.00 -4.92
N ILE A 85 -16.59 -9.94 -4.83
CA ILE A 85 -17.08 -8.58 -4.54
C ILE A 85 -17.73 -8.02 -5.81
N THR A 86 -17.05 -8.18 -6.95
CA THR A 86 -17.60 -7.99 -8.29
C THR A 86 -17.26 -9.21 -9.15
N PRO A 87 -17.89 -9.39 -10.33
CA PRO A 87 -17.65 -10.58 -11.16
C PRO A 87 -16.16 -10.82 -11.48
N LYS A 88 -15.43 -9.78 -11.87
CA LYS A 88 -14.03 -9.90 -12.31
C LYS A 88 -13.00 -9.45 -11.26
N PHE A 89 -13.39 -8.63 -10.30
CA PHE A 89 -12.47 -7.95 -9.41
C PHE A 89 -12.94 -8.04 -7.95
N GLY A 90 -12.02 -8.35 -7.05
CA GLY A 90 -12.29 -8.46 -5.62
C GLY A 90 -12.88 -9.80 -5.20
N THR A 91 -12.32 -10.39 -4.15
CA THR A 91 -12.92 -11.54 -3.45
C THR A 91 -12.97 -11.24 -1.96
N GLU A 92 -14.09 -11.52 -1.31
CA GLU A 92 -14.22 -11.46 0.14
C GLU A 92 -14.27 -12.88 0.69
N VAL A 93 -13.33 -13.23 1.55
CA VAL A 93 -13.31 -14.45 2.36
C VAL A 93 -13.80 -14.07 3.77
N LYS A 94 -14.98 -14.56 4.13
CA LYS A 94 -15.71 -14.20 5.36
C LYS A 94 -15.31 -15.04 6.57
N SER A 95 -14.95 -16.30 6.36
CA SER A 95 -14.65 -17.28 7.41
C SER A 95 -13.88 -18.47 6.84
N GLY A 96 -13.36 -19.31 7.74
CA GLY A 96 -12.70 -20.58 7.42
C GLY A 96 -11.35 -20.50 6.75
N LEU A 97 -10.62 -19.39 6.91
CA LEU A 97 -9.21 -19.32 6.50
C LEU A 97 -8.46 -18.30 7.37
N GLN A 98 -7.40 -18.73 8.06
CA GLN A 98 -6.46 -17.84 8.75
C GLN A 98 -5.18 -17.73 7.94
N LEU A 99 -4.79 -16.51 7.56
CA LEU A 99 -3.56 -16.29 6.79
C LEU A 99 -2.29 -16.62 7.58
N SER A 100 -2.38 -16.63 8.91
CA SER A 100 -1.26 -16.83 9.82
C SER A 100 -0.86 -18.31 9.96
N SER A 101 -1.73 -19.24 9.54
CA SER A 101 -1.44 -20.67 9.55
C SER A 101 -0.85 -21.18 8.24
N LEU A 102 -0.87 -20.37 7.18
CA LEU A 102 -0.46 -20.79 5.84
C LEU A 102 1.02 -21.16 5.78
N ASP A 103 1.30 -22.31 5.17
CA ASP A 103 2.64 -22.64 4.72
C ASP A 103 3.02 -21.87 3.45
N ASP A 104 4.26 -22.07 3.00
CA ASP A 104 4.79 -21.39 1.83
C ASP A 104 4.00 -21.72 0.55
N LYS A 105 3.55 -22.97 0.36
CA LYS A 105 2.78 -23.33 -0.84
C LYS A 105 1.40 -22.70 -0.85
N ALA A 106 0.76 -22.60 0.31
CA ALA A 106 -0.48 -21.87 0.43
C ALA A 106 -0.30 -20.36 0.23
N LYS A 107 0.83 -19.77 0.66
CA LYS A 107 1.17 -18.36 0.37
C LYS A 107 1.42 -18.12 -1.13
N ASP A 108 2.00 -19.06 -1.86
CA ASP A 108 2.13 -18.99 -3.33
C ASP A 108 0.74 -18.94 -4.00
N ASP A 109 -0.18 -19.81 -3.59
CA ASP A 109 -1.57 -19.83 -4.06
C ASP A 109 -2.31 -18.52 -3.72
N LEU A 110 -2.09 -17.99 -2.50
CA LEU A 110 -2.62 -16.69 -2.07
C LEU A 110 -2.12 -15.55 -2.98
N ALA A 111 -0.82 -15.52 -3.28
CA ALA A 111 -0.26 -14.52 -4.19
C ALA A 111 -0.90 -14.60 -5.58
N LEU A 112 -1.14 -15.81 -6.11
CA LEU A 112 -1.82 -15.99 -7.39
C LEU A 112 -3.29 -15.56 -7.32
N LEU A 113 -4.00 -15.87 -6.23
CA LEU A 113 -5.38 -15.44 -6.01
C LEU A 113 -5.48 -13.90 -6.00
N VAL A 114 -4.58 -13.24 -5.27
CA VAL A 114 -4.48 -11.77 -5.24
C VAL A 114 -4.17 -11.21 -6.62
N ALA A 115 -3.23 -11.81 -7.36
CA ALA A 115 -2.91 -11.38 -8.72
C ALA A 115 -4.13 -11.47 -9.64
N LYS A 116 -4.88 -12.58 -9.61
CA LYS A 116 -6.07 -12.81 -10.46
C LYS A 116 -7.28 -11.96 -10.05
N ARG A 117 -7.46 -11.68 -8.77
CA ARG A 117 -8.65 -10.96 -8.25
C ARG A 117 -8.39 -9.48 -8.01
N GLY A 118 -7.14 -9.03 -8.05
CA GLY A 118 -6.71 -7.65 -7.83
C GLY A 118 -6.77 -7.20 -6.37
N VAL A 119 -7.81 -7.57 -5.63
CA VAL A 119 -7.94 -7.39 -4.18
C VAL A 119 -8.62 -8.62 -3.55
N VAL A 120 -8.16 -9.03 -2.38
CA VAL A 120 -8.79 -10.10 -1.60
C VAL A 120 -8.90 -9.63 -0.16
N VAL A 121 -10.11 -9.69 0.40
CA VAL A 121 -10.42 -9.23 1.76
C VAL A 121 -10.66 -10.45 2.62
N PHE A 122 -9.88 -10.61 3.68
CA PHE A 122 -10.04 -11.67 4.66
C PHE A 122 -10.63 -11.10 5.95
N ARG A 123 -11.76 -11.63 6.40
CA ARG A 123 -12.40 -11.22 7.65
C ARG A 123 -11.85 -12.04 8.82
N ASN A 124 -11.99 -11.49 10.03
CA ASN A 124 -11.71 -12.18 11.29
C ASN A 124 -10.30 -12.78 11.38
N GLN A 125 -9.29 -12.05 10.88
CA GLN A 125 -7.89 -12.48 10.93
C GLN A 125 -7.24 -12.15 12.28
N ASP A 126 -6.32 -13.01 12.73
CA ASP A 126 -5.64 -12.90 14.02
C ASP A 126 -4.33 -12.06 13.98
N PHE A 127 -4.02 -11.41 12.86
CA PHE A 127 -2.73 -10.71 12.64
C PHE A 127 -2.44 -9.63 13.68
N LYS A 128 -3.45 -8.88 14.11
CA LYS A 128 -3.30 -7.85 15.16
C LYS A 128 -2.79 -8.45 16.47
N ASP A 129 -3.18 -9.69 16.78
CA ASP A 129 -2.86 -10.37 18.03
C ASP A 129 -1.52 -11.12 17.94
N LYS A 130 -1.03 -11.40 16.72
CA LYS A 130 0.30 -11.98 16.45
C LYS A 130 1.45 -10.98 16.62
N GLY A 131 1.16 -9.68 16.50
CA GLY A 131 2.11 -8.59 16.67
C GLY A 131 3.02 -8.32 15.45
N PRO A 132 3.74 -7.19 15.47
CA PRO A 132 4.51 -6.71 14.31
C PRO A 132 5.61 -7.67 13.83
N ALA A 133 6.30 -8.36 14.75
CA ALA A 133 7.39 -9.27 14.40
C ALA A 133 6.92 -10.43 13.52
N PHE A 134 5.82 -11.09 13.90
CA PHE A 134 5.24 -12.18 13.13
C PHE A 134 4.78 -11.71 11.75
N VAL A 135 4.07 -10.57 11.69
CA VAL A 135 3.54 -10.06 10.42
C VAL A 135 4.66 -9.62 9.48
N LYS A 136 5.76 -9.08 10.02
CA LYS A 136 6.97 -8.77 9.25
C LYS A 136 7.53 -10.04 8.61
N GLU A 137 7.80 -11.08 9.39
CA GLU A 137 8.30 -12.37 8.90
C GLU A 137 7.35 -12.98 7.85
N TRP A 138 6.05 -12.94 8.11
CA TRP A 138 5.03 -13.41 7.17
C TRP A 138 5.08 -12.64 5.84
N GLY A 139 5.24 -11.32 5.89
CA GLY A 139 5.30 -10.45 4.72
C GLY A 139 6.57 -10.63 3.88
N GLU A 140 7.72 -10.91 4.53
CA GLU A 140 9.02 -11.12 3.87
C GLU A 140 8.98 -12.29 2.87
N TYR A 141 8.07 -13.24 3.05
CA TYR A 141 7.83 -14.32 2.10
C TYR A 141 7.52 -13.82 0.67
N PHE A 142 6.75 -12.73 0.58
CA PHE A 142 6.33 -12.17 -0.71
C PHE A 142 7.41 -11.29 -1.36
N GLY A 143 8.49 -10.98 -0.64
CA GLY A 143 9.61 -10.19 -1.13
C GLY A 143 10.12 -9.17 -0.11
N PRO A 144 11.12 -8.36 -0.48
CA PRO A 144 11.66 -7.33 0.39
C PRO A 144 10.59 -6.31 0.80
N LEU A 145 10.51 -6.03 2.09
CA LEU A 145 9.55 -5.06 2.63
C LEU A 145 10.02 -3.62 2.40
N HIS A 146 9.11 -2.78 1.90
CA HIS A 146 9.41 -1.38 1.63
C HIS A 146 9.25 -0.52 2.88
N ILE A 147 10.31 0.20 3.28
CA ILE A 147 10.24 1.22 4.33
C ILE A 147 9.74 2.54 3.73
N HIS A 148 8.59 3.03 4.20
CA HIS A 148 7.96 4.27 3.72
C HIS A 148 8.83 5.51 4.03
N PRO A 149 9.04 6.46 3.11
CA PRO A 149 9.97 7.55 3.32
C PRO A 149 9.55 8.55 4.39
N THR A 150 8.26 8.68 4.72
CA THR A 150 7.77 9.78 5.59
C THR A 150 6.78 9.35 6.67
N SER A 151 6.48 8.06 6.80
CA SER A 151 5.43 7.58 7.74
C SER A 151 6.02 7.10 9.04
N GLY A 152 5.17 7.12 10.08
CA GLY A 152 5.47 6.45 11.33
C GLY A 152 5.33 4.94 11.20
N ALA A 153 6.00 4.24 12.11
CA ALA A 153 6.02 2.80 12.18
C ALA A 153 6.01 2.35 13.64
N PRO A 154 5.57 1.11 13.95
CA PRO A 154 5.78 0.52 15.25
C PRO A 154 7.26 0.58 15.65
N ASP A 155 7.52 0.77 16.94
CA ASP A 155 8.90 0.85 17.45
C ASP A 155 9.68 -0.43 17.10
N GLY A 156 10.87 -0.27 16.53
CA GLY A 156 11.70 -1.39 16.06
C GLY A 156 11.27 -2.06 14.74
N PHE A 157 10.13 -1.66 14.12
CA PHE A 157 9.62 -2.27 12.89
C PHE A 157 9.35 -1.24 11.78
N PRO A 158 10.39 -0.58 11.24
CA PRO A 158 10.26 0.52 10.27
C PRO A 158 9.60 0.13 8.94
N GLU A 159 9.51 -1.16 8.63
CA GLU A 159 8.90 -1.72 7.42
C GLU A 159 7.38 -1.54 7.36
N PHE A 160 6.72 -1.25 8.48
CA PHE A 160 5.29 -0.96 8.50
C PHE A 160 5.01 0.49 8.13
N HIS A 161 3.93 0.67 7.36
CA HIS A 161 3.31 1.95 7.09
C HIS A 161 2.01 2.05 7.87
N VAL A 162 1.99 2.87 8.92
CA VAL A 162 0.80 3.00 9.77
C VAL A 162 -0.14 4.10 9.25
N VAL A 163 -1.35 3.71 8.87
CA VAL A 163 -2.46 4.64 8.59
C VAL A 163 -3.20 4.92 9.89
N TYR A 164 -2.83 6.02 10.56
CA TYR A 164 -3.41 6.42 11.84
C TYR A 164 -4.23 7.71 11.68
N ARG A 165 -5.37 7.81 12.37
CA ARG A 165 -6.17 9.06 12.41
C ARG A 165 -6.46 9.40 13.86
N ARG A 166 -6.16 10.63 14.26
CA ARG A 166 -6.41 11.12 15.63
C ARG A 166 -7.90 11.34 15.88
N GLU A 167 -8.29 11.10 17.12
CA GLU A 167 -9.60 11.49 17.64
C GLU A 167 -9.63 12.99 17.92
N GLY A 168 -10.72 13.68 17.56
CA GLY A 168 -11.01 15.05 18.00
C GLY A 168 -10.12 16.20 17.48
N LYS A 169 -9.07 15.95 16.68
CA LYS A 169 -8.10 16.99 16.24
C LYS A 169 -7.93 17.11 14.71
N ASN A 170 -9.03 17.03 13.96
CA ASN A 170 -8.96 17.03 12.49
C ASN A 170 -9.43 18.33 11.84
N GLU A 171 -9.87 19.37 12.59
CA GLU A 171 -10.40 20.58 11.94
C GLU A 171 -9.40 21.27 11.01
N ASP A 172 -8.15 21.40 11.42
CA ASP A 172 -7.13 22.00 10.58
C ASP A 172 -6.68 21.08 9.43
N GLU A 173 -6.71 19.75 9.63
CA GLU A 173 -6.53 18.76 8.56
C GLU A 173 -7.62 18.91 7.50
N ASN A 174 -8.87 18.96 7.94
CA ASN A 174 -10.03 19.14 7.10
C ASN A 174 -9.92 20.47 6.34
N LYS A 175 -9.55 21.58 7.02
CA LYS A 175 -9.33 22.89 6.37
C LYS A 175 -8.25 22.81 5.28
N LEU A 176 -7.12 22.15 5.55
CA LEU A 176 -6.04 21.99 4.56
C LEU A 176 -6.51 21.16 3.37
N ILE A 177 -7.14 20.01 3.60
CA ILE A 177 -7.59 19.13 2.52
C ILE A 177 -8.68 19.80 1.68
N PHE A 178 -9.66 20.44 2.33
CA PHE A 178 -10.77 21.14 1.68
C PHE A 178 -10.40 22.51 1.11
N SER A 179 -9.21 23.04 1.41
CA SER A 179 -8.73 24.29 0.77
C SER A 179 -8.51 24.12 -0.75
N HIS A 180 -8.21 22.89 -1.20
CA HIS A 180 -7.93 22.59 -2.61
C HIS A 180 -8.73 21.41 -3.17
N ASN A 181 -9.48 20.67 -2.35
CA ASN A 181 -10.27 19.52 -2.77
C ASN A 181 -11.72 19.61 -2.28
N LEU A 182 -12.64 18.98 -3.01
CA LEU A 182 -14.06 18.88 -2.61
C LEU A 182 -14.35 17.66 -1.74
N ASN A 183 -13.40 16.74 -1.62
CA ASN A 183 -13.51 15.50 -0.85
C ASN A 183 -12.11 14.96 -0.49
N TYR A 184 -12.07 13.91 0.34
CA TYR A 184 -10.84 13.21 0.74
C TYR A 184 -10.34 12.19 -0.31
N VAL A 185 -10.98 12.10 -1.48
CA VAL A 185 -10.76 11.03 -2.43
C VAL A 185 -9.57 11.35 -3.33
N VAL A 186 -8.49 10.59 -3.14
CA VAL A 186 -7.33 10.63 -4.04
C VAL A 186 -7.05 9.23 -4.55
N TRP A 187 -7.40 9.00 -5.81
CA TRP A 187 -7.08 7.78 -6.54
C TRP A 187 -5.57 7.71 -6.80
N HIS A 188 -4.90 6.73 -6.17
CA HIS A 188 -3.47 6.49 -6.33
C HIS A 188 -3.11 5.00 -6.29
N SER A 189 -1.97 4.66 -6.90
CA SER A 189 -1.23 3.44 -6.58
C SER A 189 -0.07 3.83 -5.66
N ASP A 190 0.28 2.94 -4.73
CA ASP A 190 1.31 3.22 -3.74
C ASP A 190 2.70 3.39 -4.38
N ILE A 191 3.44 4.39 -3.89
CA ILE A 191 4.90 4.56 -4.08
C ILE A 191 5.36 4.41 -5.56
N THR A 192 4.56 4.91 -6.50
CA THR A 192 4.87 4.78 -7.94
C THR A 192 6.06 5.60 -8.40
N TYR A 193 6.63 6.44 -7.52
CA TYR A 193 7.83 7.23 -7.78
C TYR A 193 9.13 6.43 -7.57
N GLU A 194 9.08 5.24 -6.95
CA GLU A 194 10.24 4.37 -6.83
C GLU A 194 10.48 3.59 -8.13
N LEU A 195 11.74 3.29 -8.43
CA LEU A 195 12.09 2.55 -9.65
C LEU A 195 11.46 1.15 -9.70
N GLN A 196 11.38 0.49 -8.53
CA GLN A 196 10.64 -0.75 -8.32
C GLN A 196 9.52 -0.52 -7.30
N PRO A 197 8.33 -0.05 -7.72
CA PRO A 197 7.20 0.15 -6.82
C PRO A 197 6.75 -1.16 -6.17
N PRO A 198 6.09 -1.10 -4.99
CA PRO A 198 5.53 -2.28 -4.33
C PRO A 198 4.62 -3.09 -5.27
N GLY A 199 4.85 -4.40 -5.33
CA GLY A 199 4.04 -5.32 -6.14
C GLY A 199 2.73 -5.73 -5.48
N ILE A 200 2.77 -5.90 -4.16
CA ILE A 200 1.65 -6.32 -3.30
C ILE A 200 1.71 -5.49 -2.01
N SER A 201 0.54 -5.10 -1.48
CA SER A 201 0.39 -4.48 -0.17
C SER A 201 -0.57 -5.32 0.68
N ALA A 202 -0.24 -5.52 1.95
CA ALA A 202 -1.15 -6.08 2.94
C ALA A 202 -1.62 -4.96 3.88
N LEU A 203 -2.94 -4.77 3.98
CA LEU A 203 -3.56 -3.79 4.86
C LEU A 203 -4.30 -4.53 5.99
N ILE A 204 -3.91 -4.26 7.23
CA ILE A 204 -4.42 -4.95 8.42
C ILE A 204 -5.20 -3.96 9.27
N GLY A 205 -6.46 -4.28 9.54
CA GLY A 205 -7.30 -3.49 10.43
C GLY A 205 -6.98 -3.76 11.90
N ILE A 206 -6.17 -2.90 12.53
CA ILE A 206 -5.88 -2.98 13.98
C ILE A 206 -7.06 -2.43 14.77
N LYS A 207 -7.48 -1.20 14.45
CA LYS A 207 -8.68 -0.54 14.99
C LYS A 207 -9.37 0.19 13.85
N THR A 208 -10.66 -0.06 13.67
CA THR A 208 -11.49 0.57 12.63
C THR A 208 -12.71 1.21 13.30
N PRO A 209 -13.26 2.30 12.73
CA PRO A 209 -14.50 2.89 13.23
C PRO A 209 -15.69 1.96 12.96
N GLU A 210 -16.77 2.10 13.73
CA GLU A 210 -18.02 1.34 13.51
C GLU A 210 -18.65 1.66 12.14
N SER A 211 -18.46 2.90 11.65
CA SER A 211 -18.90 3.33 10.32
C SER A 211 -17.92 4.30 9.68
N GLY A 212 -17.87 4.29 8.34
CA GLY A 212 -16.94 5.10 7.54
C GLY A 212 -15.52 4.51 7.49
N GLY A 213 -14.61 5.20 6.79
CA GLY A 213 -13.25 4.72 6.57
C GLY A 213 -13.11 3.67 5.46
N ASP A 214 -14.13 3.53 4.61
CA ASP A 214 -14.12 2.61 3.49
C ASP A 214 -12.95 2.85 2.54
N THR A 215 -12.37 1.76 2.05
CA THR A 215 -11.35 1.79 1.02
C THR A 215 -11.94 1.25 -0.28
N VAL A 216 -11.93 2.07 -1.32
CA VAL A 216 -12.42 1.70 -2.65
C VAL A 216 -11.23 1.39 -3.56
N PHE A 217 -11.38 0.36 -4.39
CA PHE A 217 -10.35 -0.11 -5.30
C PHE A 217 -10.81 -0.09 -6.76
N GLY A 218 -9.92 0.29 -7.68
CA GLY A 218 -10.14 0.24 -9.13
C GLY A 218 -9.27 -0.78 -9.86
N ASP A 219 -9.83 -1.42 -10.90
CA ASP A 219 -9.12 -2.37 -11.76
C ASP A 219 -8.47 -1.67 -12.97
N ALA A 220 -7.16 -1.42 -12.87
CA ALA A 220 -6.39 -0.77 -13.93
C ALA A 220 -6.09 -1.69 -15.14
N ILE A 221 -6.30 -3.01 -15.03
CA ILE A 221 -6.20 -3.96 -16.14
C ILE A 221 -7.49 -3.86 -16.97
N GLU A 222 -8.66 -4.03 -16.34
CA GLU A 222 -9.95 -3.90 -17.02
C GLU A 222 -10.11 -2.49 -17.62
N ALA A 223 -9.63 -1.44 -16.92
CA ALA A 223 -9.62 -0.08 -17.48
C ALA A 223 -8.83 0.02 -18.79
N TYR A 224 -7.68 -0.65 -18.90
CA TYR A 224 -6.91 -0.73 -20.15
C TYR A 224 -7.66 -1.54 -21.22
N GLU A 225 -8.17 -2.72 -20.85
CA GLU A 225 -8.86 -3.64 -21.76
C GLU A 225 -10.13 -3.01 -22.37
N ARG A 226 -10.77 -2.08 -21.66
CA ARG A 226 -11.96 -1.35 -22.14
C ARG A 226 -11.66 -0.17 -23.08
N LEU A 227 -10.40 0.26 -23.19
CA LEU A 227 -10.04 1.30 -24.16
C LEU A 227 -10.23 0.79 -25.59
N SER A 228 -10.61 1.71 -26.50
CA SER A 228 -10.65 1.35 -27.92
C SER A 228 -9.25 0.94 -28.42
N PRO A 229 -9.15 0.10 -29.47
CA PRO A 229 -7.86 -0.28 -30.05
C PRO A 229 -6.99 0.93 -30.43
N GLN A 230 -7.61 2.03 -30.88
CA GLN A 230 -6.92 3.27 -31.21
C GLN A 230 -6.34 3.94 -29.96
N PHE A 231 -7.08 3.99 -28.85
CA PHE A 231 -6.57 4.51 -27.57
C PHE A 231 -5.44 3.63 -27.03
N GLN A 232 -5.58 2.32 -27.07
CA GLN A 232 -4.53 1.38 -26.67
C GLN A 232 -3.22 1.64 -27.45
N LYS A 233 -3.32 1.74 -28.79
CA LYS A 233 -2.16 2.07 -29.66
C LYS A 233 -1.60 3.47 -29.42
N MET A 234 -2.45 4.43 -29.01
CA MET A 234 -2.01 5.78 -28.70
C MET A 234 -1.17 5.81 -27.43
N LEU A 235 -1.64 5.12 -26.39
CA LEU A 235 -1.03 5.03 -25.06
C LEU A 235 0.21 4.13 -25.02
N ASP A 236 0.26 3.12 -25.88
CA ASP A 236 1.43 2.25 -26.03
C ASP A 236 2.70 3.08 -26.35
N GLY A 237 3.73 2.89 -25.54
CA GLY A 237 5.02 3.58 -25.67
C GLY A 237 5.07 4.99 -25.10
N LEU A 238 4.00 5.46 -24.44
CA LEU A 238 4.06 6.68 -23.63
C LEU A 238 4.75 6.41 -22.28
N TYR A 239 5.41 7.44 -21.77
CA TYR A 239 6.09 7.42 -20.49
C TYR A 239 5.57 8.57 -19.61
N VAL A 240 5.63 8.37 -18.30
CA VAL A 240 5.13 9.32 -17.31
C VAL A 240 6.17 9.47 -16.20
N ALA A 241 6.39 10.71 -15.77
CA ALA A 241 7.26 11.01 -14.63
C ALA A 241 6.46 10.94 -13.33
N HIS A 242 6.96 10.17 -12.37
CA HIS A 242 6.43 10.04 -11.03
C HIS A 242 7.43 10.64 -10.03
N THR A 243 6.96 11.44 -9.06
CA THR A 243 7.80 12.11 -8.06
C THR A 243 7.27 11.92 -6.64
N SER A 244 8.18 11.84 -5.66
CA SER A 244 7.84 11.94 -4.24
C SER A 244 8.04 13.33 -3.64
N ARG A 245 8.47 14.32 -4.42
CA ARG A 245 8.80 15.66 -3.90
C ARG A 245 7.63 16.33 -3.21
N GLU A 246 6.43 16.27 -3.79
CA GLU A 246 5.24 16.83 -3.13
C GLU A 246 4.96 16.17 -1.80
N GLN A 247 5.05 14.83 -1.72
CA GLN A 247 4.86 14.09 -0.47
C GLN A 247 5.92 14.46 0.59
N ALA A 248 7.16 14.69 0.16
CA ALA A 248 8.27 15.12 1.01
C ALA A 248 8.05 16.55 1.53
N ASP A 249 7.76 17.50 0.63
CA ASP A 249 7.44 18.90 0.95
C ASP A 249 6.27 19.00 1.93
N ASP A 250 5.20 18.28 1.64
CA ASP A 250 4.02 18.15 2.49
C ASP A 250 4.37 17.61 3.89
N SER A 251 5.23 16.59 3.96
CA SER A 251 5.74 16.07 5.23
C SER A 251 6.49 17.15 6.00
N ARG A 252 7.43 17.87 5.35
CA ARG A 252 8.22 18.94 5.99
C ARG A 252 7.36 20.09 6.49
N ILE A 253 6.39 20.55 5.70
CA ILE A 253 5.46 21.62 6.10
C ILE A 253 4.67 21.22 7.36
N ARG A 254 4.36 19.93 7.50
CA ARG A 254 3.68 19.38 8.69
C ARG A 254 4.63 19.04 9.85
N GLY A 255 5.92 19.32 9.71
CA GLY A 255 6.95 19.03 10.71
C GLY A 255 7.38 17.57 10.75
N GLY A 256 7.13 16.82 9.68
CA GLY A 256 7.41 15.39 9.59
C GLY A 256 8.85 15.00 9.33
N ILE A 257 9.11 13.72 9.59
CA ILE A 257 10.43 13.12 9.49
C ILE A 257 10.55 12.44 8.14
N GLU A 258 11.39 13.02 7.28
CA GLU A 258 11.84 12.38 6.06
C GLU A 258 12.94 11.37 6.38
N ARG A 259 12.65 10.09 6.21
CA ARG A 259 13.56 8.96 6.43
C ARG A 259 14.36 8.58 5.19
N ARG A 260 13.99 9.09 4.00
CA ARG A 260 14.71 8.89 2.73
C ARG A 260 14.52 10.12 1.85
N GLU A 261 15.55 10.46 1.07
CA GLU A 261 15.47 11.57 0.09
C GLU A 261 14.36 11.34 -0.95
N ALA A 262 13.75 12.44 -1.40
CA ALA A 262 12.80 12.40 -2.51
C ALA A 262 13.46 11.91 -3.81
N VAL A 263 12.67 11.19 -4.62
CA VAL A 263 13.10 10.57 -5.88
C VAL A 263 12.09 10.85 -6.98
N ASP A 264 12.60 10.86 -8.21
CA ASP A 264 11.83 10.98 -9.43
C ASP A 264 12.19 9.83 -10.37
N ASN A 265 11.19 9.12 -10.89
CA ASN A 265 11.40 8.05 -11.85
C ASN A 265 10.41 8.15 -13.01
N ILE A 266 10.84 7.64 -14.16
CA ILE A 266 10.03 7.61 -15.38
C ILE A 266 9.57 6.18 -15.60
N HIS A 267 8.26 5.98 -15.73
CA HIS A 267 7.66 4.68 -15.96
C HIS A 267 6.87 4.66 -17.28
N PRO A 268 6.78 3.51 -17.94
CA PRO A 268 5.81 3.33 -19.02
C PRO A 268 4.40 3.58 -18.50
N LEU A 269 3.60 4.35 -19.26
CA LEU A 269 2.19 4.59 -18.94
C LEU A 269 1.39 3.28 -19.00
N VAL A 270 1.79 2.35 -19.88
CA VAL A 270 1.24 1.00 -19.96
C VAL A 270 2.34 0.00 -19.58
N ARG A 271 2.10 -0.79 -18.54
CA ARG A 271 3.03 -1.83 -18.05
C ARG A 271 2.46 -3.22 -18.27
N TRP A 272 3.29 -4.24 -18.03
CA TRP A 272 2.86 -5.64 -17.98
C TRP A 272 2.77 -6.12 -16.54
N HIS A 273 1.67 -6.77 -16.18
CA HIS A 273 1.56 -7.47 -14.92
C HIS A 273 2.51 -8.68 -14.93
N PRO A 274 3.41 -8.83 -13.93
CA PRO A 274 4.48 -9.84 -13.98
C PRO A 274 3.94 -11.27 -13.95
N VAL A 275 2.86 -11.53 -13.19
CA VAL A 275 2.19 -12.84 -13.15
C VAL A 275 1.25 -13.04 -14.35
N LEU A 276 0.19 -12.22 -14.44
CA LEU A 276 -0.88 -12.40 -15.43
C LEU A 276 -0.49 -12.14 -16.89
N LYS A 277 0.66 -11.50 -17.14
CA LYS A 277 1.09 -11.05 -18.48
C LYS A 277 0.02 -10.23 -19.21
N LYS A 278 -0.73 -9.42 -18.45
CA LYS A 278 -1.73 -8.48 -18.98
C LYS A 278 -1.20 -7.05 -18.98
N LYS A 279 -1.65 -6.23 -19.92
CA LYS A 279 -1.37 -4.80 -19.92
C LYS A 279 -2.18 -4.09 -18.84
N ILE A 280 -1.55 -3.12 -18.17
CA ILE A 280 -2.14 -2.35 -17.07
C ILE A 280 -1.82 -0.86 -17.24
N LEU A 281 -2.80 0.01 -16.98
CA LEU A 281 -2.57 1.45 -16.90
C LEU A 281 -1.77 1.77 -15.63
N PHE A 282 -0.67 2.50 -15.78
CA PHE A 282 0.20 2.96 -14.71
C PHE A 282 0.20 4.49 -14.64
N LEU A 283 -0.95 5.06 -14.30
CA LEU A 283 -1.18 6.50 -14.22
C LEU A 283 -2.05 6.80 -13.01
N GLN A 284 -1.72 7.85 -12.28
CA GLN A 284 -2.50 8.32 -11.15
C GLN A 284 -2.21 9.80 -10.85
N LYS A 285 -3.15 10.49 -10.20
CA LYS A 285 -3.03 11.94 -9.96
C LYS A 285 -2.00 12.27 -8.87
N GLY A 286 -1.81 11.40 -7.88
CA GLY A 286 -1.07 11.71 -6.66
C GLY A 286 0.45 11.87 -6.84
N PHE A 287 1.07 11.18 -7.80
CA PHE A 287 2.53 11.25 -8.01
C PHE A 287 2.94 11.65 -9.43
N VAL A 288 2.03 11.71 -10.39
CA VAL A 288 2.36 11.99 -11.79
C VAL A 288 2.39 13.49 -12.05
N LYS A 289 3.51 13.99 -12.60
CA LYS A 289 3.71 15.43 -12.85
C LYS A 289 3.58 15.83 -14.31
N SER A 290 4.05 14.99 -15.22
CA SER A 290 4.01 15.30 -16.65
C SER A 290 3.98 14.04 -17.50
N GLN A 291 3.23 14.10 -18.60
CA GLN A 291 3.34 13.13 -19.68
C GLN A 291 4.61 13.45 -20.47
N LEU A 292 5.52 12.49 -20.48
CA LEU A 292 6.73 12.55 -21.25
C LEU A 292 6.42 11.85 -22.59
N GLY A 293 6.42 12.60 -23.69
CA GLY A 293 6.00 12.09 -25.01
C GLY A 293 6.79 10.85 -25.50
N ARG A 294 6.50 10.36 -26.70
CA ARG A 294 7.04 9.08 -27.25
C ARG A 294 8.58 8.95 -27.37
N ARG A 295 9.37 9.96 -27.01
CA ARG A 295 10.83 10.00 -27.20
C ARG A 295 11.66 9.50 -26.00
N TYR A 296 11.04 9.07 -24.90
CA TYR A 296 11.75 8.49 -23.75
C TYR A 296 11.92 6.98 -23.88
N ARG A 297 12.42 6.49 -25.02
CA ARG A 297 12.97 5.14 -25.07
C ARG A 297 14.27 5.14 -24.27
N CYS A 298 14.23 4.62 -23.06
CA CYS A 298 15.44 4.25 -22.33
C CYS A 298 16.17 3.20 -23.19
N THR A 299 17.28 3.58 -23.79
CA THR A 299 18.22 2.64 -24.42
C THR A 299 18.92 1.87 -23.31
N LEU A 300 18.24 0.89 -22.73
CA LEU A 300 18.89 -0.17 -21.98
C LEU A 300 19.09 -1.32 -22.96
N GLY A 301 20.30 -1.39 -23.51
CA GLY A 301 20.82 -2.56 -24.20
C GLY A 301 21.21 -3.66 -23.21
#